data_AF-A0A1M3L229-F1
#
_entry.id   AF-A0A1M3L229-F1
#
_cell.length_a   1.000
_cell.length_b   1.000
_cell.length_c   1.000
_cell.angle_alpha   90.00
_cell.angle_beta   90.00
_cell.angle_gamma   90.00
#
_symmetry.space_group_name_H-M   'P 1'
#
loop_
_entity.id
_entity.type
_entity.pdbx_description
1 polymer ?
#
loop_
_entity_poly.entity_id
_entity_poly.type
_entity_poly.pdbx_seq_one_letter_code
_entity_poly.pdbx_strand_id
1 'polypeptide(L)'
;MRFASRKASTYVAERTLVVAQKYQFTDLCLQLVALLRESAGIRFSRKEFLHYNQLLKEYLEILEAEYASEEGLDYVVIESKIASRKKSYLLDLSKGYMDRIDASVAKHASHKLILNKYRMAVNVSEISGEHERSIEICNEALEYLFSNPHLIQKARIGEFTSTKMFSCVYLRRFRDALDVADTCINSFIEAGTNWYVALDVSFVSAINCGEYDIALDYYWKAVSHKRFALQPEHTRERWVVYGAYLNLAERLGLFRFKEESQRTTFRLSTFMNSVPVFSKEKKIENILILISHTAFLIIDNAYDSAERRLEYLRVYTTRYLREKEYMRTRLFLRLIASFPRLSFDAKAIASANAKLAKLLEESSAEPMPSETNELIPYEVLYKQLLRVLEQNSQEV
;
A
#
# COMPACT_ATOMS: atom_id res chain seq x y z
N MET A 1 -15.27 -20.84 -43.43
CA MET A 1 -14.44 -19.74 -43.99
C MET A 1 -12.99 -20.18 -44.30
N ARG A 2 -12.75 -21.42 -44.78
CA ARG A 2 -11.43 -22.11 -44.71
C ARG A 2 -10.61 -22.22 -46.00
N PHE A 3 -11.05 -21.64 -47.13
CA PHE A 3 -10.45 -21.99 -48.44
C PHE A 3 -10.07 -20.83 -49.37
N ALA A 4 -10.55 -19.59 -49.18
CA ALA A 4 -10.36 -18.55 -50.21
C ALA A 4 -9.09 -17.68 -50.06
N SER A 5 -8.31 -17.78 -48.97
CA SER A 5 -7.17 -16.86 -48.74
C SER A 5 -6.03 -17.47 -47.91
N ARG A 6 -5.62 -18.71 -48.21
CA ARG A 6 -4.65 -19.45 -47.37
C ARG A 6 -3.23 -18.87 -47.40
N LYS A 7 -2.76 -18.43 -48.57
CA LYS A 7 -1.44 -17.78 -48.69
C LYS A 7 -1.37 -16.51 -47.86
N ALA A 8 -2.40 -15.65 -47.95
CA ALA A 8 -2.46 -14.44 -47.13
C ALA A 8 -2.61 -14.77 -45.64
N SER A 9 -3.42 -15.78 -45.28
CA SER A 9 -3.58 -16.22 -43.90
C SER A 9 -2.27 -16.75 -43.29
N THR A 10 -1.52 -17.60 -44.00
CA THR A 10 -0.20 -18.08 -43.56
C THR A 10 0.80 -16.93 -43.44
N TYR A 11 0.85 -16.04 -44.43
CA TYR A 11 1.72 -14.86 -44.39
C TYR A 11 1.42 -13.96 -43.17
N VAL A 12 0.15 -13.66 -42.91
CA VAL A 12 -0.27 -12.88 -41.74
C VAL A 12 0.09 -13.63 -40.46
N ALA A 13 -0.18 -14.94 -40.38
CA ALA A 13 0.12 -15.73 -39.18
C ALA A 13 1.62 -15.80 -38.86
N GLU A 14 2.49 -15.96 -39.86
CA GLU A 14 3.95 -15.93 -39.67
C GLU A 14 4.42 -14.56 -39.16
N ARG A 15 3.93 -13.48 -39.76
CA ARG A 15 4.29 -12.11 -39.34
C ARG A 15 3.78 -11.80 -37.93
N THR A 16 2.56 -12.22 -37.60
CA THR A 16 2.00 -12.06 -36.26
C THR A 16 2.73 -12.94 -35.24
N LEU A 17 3.17 -14.15 -35.61
CA LEU A 17 3.90 -15.04 -34.72
C LEU A 17 5.22 -14.40 -34.26
N VAL A 18 5.96 -13.75 -35.16
CA VAL A 18 7.19 -13.02 -34.81
C VAL A 18 6.92 -11.94 -33.76
N VAL A 19 5.82 -11.20 -33.90
CA VAL A 19 5.43 -10.18 -32.91
C VAL A 19 5.00 -10.83 -31.60
N ALA A 20 4.16 -11.87 -31.64
CA ALA A 20 3.70 -12.59 -30.46
C ALA A 20 4.87 -13.20 -29.68
N GLN A 21 5.87 -13.75 -30.36
CA GLN A 21 7.10 -14.27 -29.77
C GLN A 21 7.93 -13.17 -29.10
N LYS A 22 8.10 -12.03 -29.79
CA LYS A 22 8.82 -10.87 -29.25
C LYS A 22 8.20 -10.40 -27.93
N TYR A 23 6.87 -10.34 -27.84
CA TYR A 23 6.15 -9.90 -26.64
C TYR A 23 5.76 -11.04 -25.70
N GLN A 24 6.18 -12.27 -25.99
CA GLN A 24 5.90 -13.48 -25.22
C GLN A 24 4.39 -13.70 -24.94
N PHE A 25 3.54 -13.49 -25.94
CA PHE A 25 2.12 -13.83 -25.86
C PHE A 25 1.91 -15.33 -26.13
N THR A 26 2.20 -16.17 -25.13
CA THR A 26 2.21 -17.64 -25.24
C THR A 26 0.92 -18.20 -25.85
N ASP A 27 -0.26 -17.76 -25.40
CA ASP A 27 -1.56 -18.17 -25.96
C ASP A 27 -1.69 -17.87 -27.46
N LEU A 28 -1.23 -16.67 -27.88
CA LEU A 28 -1.27 -16.26 -29.30
C LEU A 28 -0.26 -17.05 -30.11
N CYS A 29 0.94 -17.28 -29.59
CA CYS A 29 1.94 -18.13 -30.22
C CYS A 29 1.38 -19.54 -30.47
N LEU A 30 0.73 -20.14 -29.47
CA LEU A 30 0.11 -21.46 -29.57
C LEU A 30 -0.94 -21.50 -30.69
N GLN A 31 -1.86 -20.53 -30.72
CA GLN A 31 -2.93 -20.44 -31.73
C GLN A 31 -2.37 -20.24 -33.15
N LEU A 32 -1.39 -19.36 -33.31
CA LEU A 32 -0.76 -19.07 -34.60
C LEU A 32 0.02 -20.28 -35.11
N VAL A 33 0.79 -20.95 -34.25
CA VAL A 33 1.54 -22.17 -34.59
C VAL A 33 0.59 -23.32 -34.95
N ALA A 34 -0.55 -23.46 -34.26
CA ALA A 34 -1.56 -24.47 -34.60
C ALA A 34 -2.11 -24.26 -36.02
N LEU A 35 -2.42 -23.01 -36.38
CA LEU A 35 -2.88 -22.63 -37.72
C LEU A 35 -1.81 -22.90 -38.78
N LEU A 36 -0.55 -22.55 -38.50
CA LEU A 36 0.57 -22.76 -39.42
C LEU A 36 0.85 -24.25 -39.64
N ARG A 37 0.77 -25.07 -38.57
CA ARG A 37 0.85 -26.53 -38.64
C ARG A 37 -0.25 -27.13 -39.50
N GLU A 38 -1.51 -26.70 -39.31
CA GLU A 38 -2.64 -27.14 -40.14
C GLU A 38 -2.39 -26.81 -41.62
N SER A 39 -1.96 -25.58 -41.90
CA SER A 39 -1.66 -25.12 -43.25
C SER A 39 -0.52 -25.93 -43.91
N ALA A 40 0.54 -26.23 -43.16
CA ALA A 40 1.65 -27.06 -43.61
C ALA A 40 1.21 -28.52 -43.91
N GLY A 41 0.34 -29.08 -43.07
CA GLY A 41 -0.24 -30.42 -43.27
C GLY A 41 -1.04 -30.51 -44.57
N ILE A 42 -1.84 -29.48 -44.89
CA ILE A 42 -2.64 -29.47 -46.12
C ILE A 42 -1.77 -29.22 -47.37
N ARG A 43 -0.66 -28.49 -47.24
CA ARG A 43 0.34 -28.36 -48.32
C ARG A 43 1.26 -29.58 -48.43
N PHE A 44 1.09 -30.59 -47.58
CA PHE A 44 1.98 -31.75 -47.48
C PHE A 44 3.46 -31.38 -47.25
N SER A 45 3.71 -30.22 -46.62
CA SER A 45 5.07 -29.75 -46.29
C SER A 45 5.54 -30.41 -44.98
N ARG A 46 6.19 -31.57 -45.09
CA ARG A 46 6.65 -32.35 -43.93
C ARG A 46 7.57 -31.53 -43.01
N LYS A 47 8.51 -30.77 -43.57
CA LYS A 47 9.49 -29.98 -42.81
C LYS A 47 8.79 -28.91 -41.95
N GLU A 48 7.92 -28.11 -42.56
CA GLU A 48 7.17 -27.07 -41.85
C GLU A 48 6.21 -27.68 -40.83
N PHE A 49 5.53 -28.78 -41.19
CA PHE A 49 4.63 -29.46 -40.27
C PHE A 49 5.36 -29.91 -39.00
N LEU A 50 6.52 -30.56 -39.14
CA LEU A 50 7.30 -31.03 -37.98
C LEU A 50 7.81 -29.85 -37.14
N HIS A 51 8.28 -28.77 -37.78
CA HIS A 51 8.72 -27.56 -37.09
C HIS A 51 7.60 -26.94 -36.25
N TYR A 52 6.43 -26.66 -36.85
CA TYR A 52 5.31 -26.09 -36.11
C TYR A 52 4.70 -27.06 -35.11
N ASN A 53 4.78 -28.38 -35.35
CA ASN A 53 4.33 -29.37 -34.38
C ASN A 53 5.21 -29.41 -33.14
N GLN A 54 6.53 -29.21 -33.29
CA GLN A 54 7.43 -29.08 -32.15
C GLN A 54 7.15 -27.79 -31.37
N LEU A 55 7.08 -26.64 -32.05
CA LEU A 55 6.74 -25.36 -31.42
C LEU A 55 5.40 -25.42 -30.69
N LEU A 56 4.41 -26.13 -31.24
CA LEU A 56 3.11 -26.28 -30.60
C LEU A 56 3.22 -27.00 -29.25
N LYS A 57 4.03 -28.07 -29.18
CA LYS A 57 4.25 -28.81 -27.94
C LYS A 57 4.98 -27.94 -26.92
N GLU A 58 6.01 -27.22 -27.34
CA GLU A 58 6.76 -26.30 -26.49
C GLU A 58 5.84 -25.20 -25.92
N TYR A 59 5.02 -24.54 -26.74
CA TYR A 59 4.09 -23.52 -26.24
C TYR A 59 2.98 -24.08 -25.37
N LEU A 60 2.58 -25.35 -25.55
CA LEU A 60 1.59 -25.98 -24.70
C LEU A 60 2.15 -26.20 -23.29
N GLU A 61 3.39 -26.67 -23.17
CA GLU A 61 4.09 -26.86 -21.89
C GLU A 61 4.31 -25.51 -21.18
N ILE A 62 4.73 -24.48 -21.91
CA ILE A 62 4.89 -23.13 -21.35
C ILE A 62 3.54 -22.60 -20.84
N LEU A 63 2.48 -22.75 -21.63
CA LEU A 63 1.17 -22.22 -21.28
C LEU A 63 0.56 -22.92 -20.07
N GLU A 64 0.72 -24.24 -19.98
CA GLU A 64 0.30 -25.02 -18.81
C GLU A 64 1.02 -24.54 -17.54
N ALA A 65 2.34 -24.34 -17.62
CA ALA A 65 3.13 -23.80 -16.52
C ALA A 65 2.68 -22.38 -16.13
N GLU A 66 2.41 -21.51 -17.10
CA GLU A 66 1.91 -20.16 -16.88
C GLU A 66 0.57 -20.17 -16.13
N TYR A 67 -0.40 -20.98 -16.56
CA TYR A 67 -1.69 -21.09 -15.87
C TYR A 67 -1.57 -21.69 -14.48
N ALA A 68 -0.74 -22.72 -14.29
CA ALA A 68 -0.51 -23.31 -12.97
C ALA A 68 0.09 -22.29 -11.99
N SER A 69 0.96 -21.39 -12.46
CA SER A 69 1.53 -20.32 -11.64
C SER A 69 0.50 -19.24 -11.26
N GLU A 70 -0.44 -18.91 -12.15
CA GLU A 70 -1.53 -17.98 -11.86
C GLU A 70 -2.52 -18.57 -10.87
N GLU A 71 -2.92 -19.83 -11.08
CA GLU A 71 -3.79 -20.57 -10.16
C GLU A 71 -3.22 -20.54 -8.74
N GLY A 72 -1.91 -20.81 -8.60
CA GLY A 72 -1.25 -20.76 -7.29
C GLY A 72 -1.32 -19.39 -6.62
N LEU A 73 -1.10 -18.31 -7.37
CA LEU A 73 -1.22 -16.95 -6.85
C LEU A 73 -2.64 -16.63 -6.41
N ASP A 74 -3.62 -16.89 -7.28
CA ASP A 74 -5.03 -16.60 -7.00
C ASP A 74 -5.52 -17.42 -5.80
N TYR A 75 -5.13 -18.69 -5.72
CA TYR A 75 -5.55 -19.58 -4.64
C TYR A 75 -4.97 -19.17 -3.29
N VAL A 76 -3.68 -18.79 -3.23
CA VAL A 76 -3.07 -18.25 -2.01
C VAL A 76 -3.79 -16.98 -1.56
N VAL A 77 -4.13 -16.08 -2.48
CA VAL A 77 -4.86 -14.85 -2.16
C VAL A 77 -6.25 -15.18 -1.60
N ILE A 78 -7.00 -16.08 -2.23
CA ILE A 78 -8.33 -16.49 -1.75
C ILE A 78 -8.25 -17.10 -0.34
N GLU A 79 -7.33 -18.04 -0.12
CA GLU A 79 -7.13 -18.68 1.19
C GLU A 79 -6.73 -17.66 2.27
N SER A 80 -5.92 -16.64 1.92
CA SER A 80 -5.52 -15.58 2.84
C SER A 80 -6.68 -14.72 3.36
N LYS A 81 -7.79 -14.63 2.61
CA LYS A 81 -8.98 -13.88 3.02
C LYS A 81 -9.87 -14.65 4.00
N ILE A 82 -9.62 -15.94 4.20
CA ILE A 82 -10.38 -16.77 5.13
C ILE A 82 -9.82 -16.59 6.54
N ALA A 83 -10.56 -15.88 7.40
CA ALA A 83 -10.12 -15.50 8.74
C ALA A 83 -9.74 -16.66 9.69
N SER A 84 -10.23 -17.88 9.43
CA SER A 84 -9.90 -19.07 10.23
C SER A 84 -8.56 -19.72 9.84
N ARG A 85 -7.91 -19.27 8.77
CA ARG A 85 -6.65 -19.83 8.32
C ARG A 85 -5.50 -19.41 9.21
N LYS A 86 -4.69 -20.41 9.58
CA LYS A 86 -3.46 -20.18 10.35
C LYS A 86 -2.37 -19.68 9.40
N LYS A 87 -1.56 -18.75 9.88
CA LYS A 87 -0.36 -18.25 9.18
C LYS A 87 0.57 -19.38 8.70
N SER A 88 0.76 -20.43 9.51
CA SER A 88 1.58 -21.59 9.11
C SER A 88 1.04 -22.32 7.89
N TYR A 89 -0.28 -22.53 7.81
CA TYR A 89 -0.91 -23.17 6.66
C TYR A 89 -0.72 -22.33 5.39
N LEU A 90 -0.93 -21.02 5.47
CA LEU A 90 -0.74 -20.12 4.33
C LEU A 90 0.71 -20.10 3.86
N LEU A 91 1.66 -20.16 4.81
CA LEU A 91 3.07 -20.19 4.49
C LEU A 91 3.47 -21.50 3.80
N ASP A 92 3.02 -22.65 4.30
CA ASP A 92 3.27 -23.96 3.70
C ASP A 92 2.66 -24.05 2.29
N LEU A 93 1.42 -23.56 2.12
CA LEU A 93 0.74 -23.48 0.83
C LEU A 93 1.54 -22.64 -0.16
N SER A 94 1.95 -21.43 0.24
CA SER A 94 2.66 -20.49 -0.63
C SER A 94 4.04 -21.01 -1.02
N LYS A 95 4.78 -21.62 -0.08
CA LYS A 95 6.07 -22.26 -0.37
C LYS A 95 5.92 -23.44 -1.32
N GLY A 96 4.90 -24.26 -1.16
CA GLY A 96 4.62 -25.37 -2.07
C GLY A 96 4.35 -24.91 -3.52
N TYR A 97 3.66 -23.79 -3.72
CA TYR A 97 3.52 -23.19 -5.05
C TYR A 97 4.80 -22.53 -5.54
N MET A 98 5.57 -21.87 -4.66
CA MET A 98 6.86 -21.28 -5.00
C MET A 98 7.81 -22.34 -5.59
N ASP A 99 7.92 -23.51 -4.95
CA ASP A 99 8.77 -24.61 -5.44
C ASP A 99 8.35 -25.10 -6.84
N ARG A 100 7.03 -25.17 -7.10
CA ARG A 100 6.49 -25.55 -8.42
C ARG A 100 6.77 -24.49 -9.48
N ILE A 101 6.63 -23.22 -9.12
CA ILE A 101 6.93 -22.10 -10.02
C ILE A 101 8.44 -22.09 -10.33
N ASP A 102 9.30 -22.27 -9.35
CA ASP A 102 10.75 -22.35 -9.55
C ASP A 102 11.15 -23.51 -10.47
N ALA A 103 10.58 -24.69 -10.27
CA ALA A 103 10.77 -25.83 -11.16
C ALA A 103 10.30 -25.56 -12.60
N SER A 104 9.24 -24.77 -12.75
CA SER A 104 8.69 -24.38 -14.06
C SER A 104 9.57 -23.33 -14.74
N VAL A 105 10.02 -22.30 -14.01
CA VAL A 105 10.94 -21.26 -14.51
C VAL A 105 12.27 -21.87 -14.98
N ALA A 106 12.78 -22.89 -14.27
CA ALA A 106 14.00 -23.60 -14.66
C ALA A 106 13.89 -24.32 -16.03
N LYS A 107 12.68 -24.72 -16.42
CA LYS A 107 12.40 -25.35 -17.73
C LYS A 107 11.99 -24.33 -18.79
N HIS A 108 11.18 -23.35 -18.38
CA HIS A 108 10.48 -22.41 -19.24
C HIS A 108 10.56 -21.02 -18.60
N ALA A 109 11.59 -20.24 -18.94
CA ALA A 109 11.78 -18.89 -18.39
C ALA A 109 10.93 -17.84 -19.14
N SER A 110 9.60 -18.05 -19.22
CA SER A 110 8.70 -17.05 -19.82
C SER A 110 8.54 -15.84 -18.91
N HIS A 111 8.22 -14.70 -19.50
CA HIS A 111 8.07 -13.44 -18.79
C HIS A 111 7.01 -13.53 -17.70
N LYS A 112 5.89 -14.18 -18.01
CA LYS A 112 4.78 -14.39 -17.09
C LYS A 112 5.18 -15.28 -15.91
N LEU A 113 5.93 -16.36 -16.15
CA LEU A 113 6.45 -17.24 -15.11
C LEU A 113 7.45 -16.51 -14.19
N ILE A 114 8.37 -15.74 -14.76
CA ILE A 114 9.33 -14.93 -13.99
C ILE A 114 8.60 -13.90 -13.11
N LEU A 115 7.60 -13.20 -13.66
CA LEU A 115 6.79 -12.27 -12.87
C LEU A 115 6.03 -12.98 -11.75
N ASN A 116 5.41 -14.12 -12.04
CA ASN A 116 4.66 -14.87 -11.04
C ASN A 116 5.55 -15.46 -9.95
N LYS A 117 6.81 -15.80 -10.26
CA LYS A 117 7.83 -16.15 -9.25
C LYS A 117 8.06 -14.99 -8.28
N TYR A 118 8.31 -13.78 -8.77
CA TYR A 118 8.49 -12.61 -7.90
C TYR A 118 7.25 -12.33 -7.06
N ARG A 119 6.05 -12.40 -7.65
CA ARG A 119 4.78 -12.19 -6.94
C ARG A 119 4.54 -13.23 -5.84
N MET A 120 4.86 -14.50 -6.10
CA MET A 120 4.74 -15.56 -5.09
C MET A 120 5.77 -15.37 -3.97
N ALA A 121 7.00 -14.98 -4.31
CA ALA A 121 8.03 -14.69 -3.32
C ALA A 121 7.62 -13.53 -2.40
N VAL A 122 7.02 -12.46 -2.95
CA VAL A 122 6.40 -11.37 -2.16
C VAL A 122 5.34 -11.93 -1.20
N ASN A 123 4.40 -12.74 -1.69
CA ASN A 123 3.36 -13.32 -0.84
C ASN A 123 3.96 -14.13 0.33
N VAL A 124 4.99 -14.94 0.07
CA VAL A 124 5.70 -15.71 1.10
C VAL A 124 6.32 -14.76 2.14
N SER A 125 7.02 -13.71 1.71
CA SER A 125 7.63 -12.74 2.61
C SER A 125 6.60 -11.96 3.44
N GLU A 126 5.49 -11.51 2.85
CA GLU A 126 4.41 -10.82 3.55
C GLU A 126 3.72 -11.72 4.58
N ILE A 127 3.40 -12.96 4.22
CA ILE A 127 2.82 -13.94 5.16
C ILE A 127 3.80 -14.17 6.32
N SER A 128 5.10 -14.29 6.05
CA SER A 128 6.14 -14.45 7.08
C SER A 128 6.35 -13.19 7.92
N GLY A 129 6.01 -12.00 7.42
CA GLY A 129 6.31 -10.70 8.06
C GLY A 129 7.74 -10.21 7.78
N GLU A 130 8.38 -10.73 6.73
CA GLU A 130 9.75 -10.40 6.32
C GLU A 130 9.72 -9.21 5.34
N HIS A 131 9.40 -8.02 5.86
CA HIS A 131 9.22 -6.82 5.04
C HIS A 131 10.51 -6.35 4.35
N GLU A 132 11.68 -6.55 4.96
CA GLU A 132 12.97 -6.26 4.30
C GLU A 132 13.17 -7.16 3.07
N ARG A 133 12.87 -8.46 3.19
CA ARG A 133 12.97 -9.38 2.06
C ARG A 133 11.96 -9.04 0.96
N SER A 134 10.76 -8.58 1.32
CA SER A 134 9.77 -8.10 0.35
C SER A 134 10.30 -6.90 -0.47
N ILE A 135 11.00 -5.96 0.18
CA ILE A 135 11.64 -4.82 -0.49
C ILE A 135 12.71 -5.29 -1.48
N GLU A 136 13.56 -6.23 -1.07
CA GLU A 136 14.59 -6.82 -1.95
C GLU A 136 13.97 -7.47 -3.18
N ILE A 137 12.97 -8.33 -3.00
CA ILE A 137 12.26 -9.01 -4.09
C ILE A 137 11.61 -8.00 -5.04
N CYS A 138 10.99 -6.94 -4.52
CA CYS A 138 10.41 -5.88 -5.34
C CYS A 138 11.48 -5.15 -6.17
N ASN A 139 12.67 -4.88 -5.59
CA ASN A 139 13.77 -4.28 -6.32
C ASN A 139 14.29 -5.20 -7.44
N GLU A 140 14.48 -6.49 -7.15
CA GLU A 140 14.86 -7.51 -8.14
C GLU A 140 13.84 -7.58 -9.31
N ALA A 141 12.55 -7.56 -8.98
CA ALA A 141 11.47 -7.61 -9.98
C ALA A 141 11.42 -6.34 -10.85
N LEU A 142 11.62 -5.16 -10.25
CA LEU A 142 11.70 -3.89 -10.98
C LEU A 142 12.93 -3.85 -11.88
N GLU A 143 14.09 -4.31 -11.42
CA GLU A 143 15.31 -4.42 -12.23
C GLU A 143 15.10 -5.34 -13.43
N TYR A 144 14.45 -6.48 -13.24
CA TYR A 144 14.07 -7.39 -14.32
C TYR A 144 13.16 -6.70 -15.35
N LEU A 145 12.14 -5.96 -14.90
CA LEU A 145 11.24 -5.22 -15.79
C LEU A 145 12.00 -4.16 -16.59
N PHE A 146 12.84 -3.35 -15.95
CA PHE A 146 13.61 -2.29 -16.62
C PHE A 146 14.66 -2.85 -17.58
N SER A 147 15.22 -4.02 -17.29
CA SER A 147 16.14 -4.73 -18.20
C SER A 147 15.43 -5.34 -19.42
N ASN A 148 14.09 -5.45 -19.39
CA ASN A 148 13.27 -6.01 -20.46
C ASN A 148 12.21 -5.01 -20.94
N PRO A 149 12.61 -3.85 -21.52
CA PRO A 149 11.70 -2.73 -21.81
C PRO A 149 10.58 -3.08 -22.79
N HIS A 150 10.80 -4.06 -23.68
CA HIS A 150 9.80 -4.54 -24.62
C HIS A 150 8.69 -5.38 -23.97
N LEU A 151 8.88 -5.86 -22.73
CA LEU A 151 7.92 -6.65 -21.96
C LEU A 151 7.31 -5.86 -20.80
N ILE A 152 7.70 -4.59 -20.62
CA ILE A 152 7.25 -3.76 -19.51
C ILE A 152 5.73 -3.60 -19.52
N GLN A 153 5.15 -3.84 -18.35
CA GLN A 153 3.76 -3.56 -18.05
C GLN A 153 3.74 -2.50 -16.94
N LYS A 154 3.22 -1.30 -17.22
CA LYS A 154 3.16 -0.21 -16.23
C LYS A 154 2.47 -0.65 -14.94
N ALA A 155 1.38 -1.41 -15.04
CA ALA A 155 0.68 -1.93 -13.88
C ALA A 155 1.55 -2.83 -12.98
N ARG A 156 2.52 -3.56 -13.53
CA ARG A 156 3.46 -4.40 -12.77
C ARG A 156 4.53 -3.57 -12.08
N ILE A 157 5.00 -2.48 -12.71
CA ILE A 157 5.85 -1.49 -12.03
C ILE A 157 5.09 -0.94 -10.82
N GLY A 158 3.82 -0.54 -11.02
CA GLY A 158 2.97 -0.04 -9.94
C GLY A 158 2.76 -1.07 -8.83
N GLU A 159 2.50 -2.33 -9.15
CA GLU A 159 2.32 -3.42 -8.18
C GLU A 159 3.55 -3.57 -7.28
N PHE A 160 4.74 -3.82 -7.84
CA PHE A 160 5.96 -4.00 -7.04
C PHE A 160 6.37 -2.72 -6.30
N THR A 161 6.18 -1.54 -6.91
CA THR A 161 6.46 -0.28 -6.22
C THR A 161 5.50 -0.07 -5.05
N SER A 162 4.21 -0.39 -5.20
CA SER A 162 3.22 -0.31 -4.12
C SER A 162 3.59 -1.23 -2.96
N THR A 163 3.87 -2.50 -3.23
CA THR A 163 4.30 -3.48 -2.21
C THR A 163 5.56 -3.01 -1.47
N LYS A 164 6.55 -2.50 -2.21
CA LYS A 164 7.75 -1.89 -1.61
C LYS A 164 7.38 -0.74 -0.69
N MET A 165 6.53 0.19 -1.13
CA MET A 165 6.08 1.32 -0.31
C MET A 165 5.37 0.86 0.97
N PHE A 166 4.47 -0.13 0.89
CA PHE A 166 3.80 -0.68 2.07
C PHE A 166 4.80 -1.29 3.06
N SER A 167 5.77 -2.05 2.57
CA SER A 167 6.82 -2.64 3.41
C SER A 167 7.72 -1.58 4.04
N CYS A 168 8.08 -0.52 3.30
CA CYS A 168 8.80 0.63 3.84
C CYS A 168 7.99 1.34 4.94
N VAL A 169 6.70 1.59 4.71
CA VAL A 169 5.81 2.23 5.70
C VAL A 169 5.68 1.36 6.95
N TYR A 170 5.51 0.04 6.80
CA TYR A 170 5.50 -0.89 7.93
C TYR A 170 6.79 -0.78 8.76
N LEU A 171 7.94 -0.69 8.10
CA LEU A 171 9.25 -0.52 8.74
C LEU A 171 9.57 0.93 9.14
N ARG A 172 8.60 1.86 9.03
CA ARG A 172 8.76 3.31 9.29
C ARG A 172 9.84 3.99 8.45
N ARG A 173 10.22 3.40 7.32
CA ARG A 173 11.12 3.95 6.29
C ARG A 173 10.31 4.87 5.35
N PHE A 174 9.67 5.89 5.91
CA PHE A 174 8.75 6.77 5.18
C PHE A 174 9.43 7.52 4.04
N ARG A 175 10.69 7.92 4.22
CA ARG A 175 11.47 8.60 3.16
C ARG A 175 11.62 7.69 1.94
N ASP A 176 12.05 6.46 2.16
CA ASP A 176 12.23 5.47 1.08
C ASP A 176 10.92 5.16 0.33
N ALA A 177 9.78 5.20 1.02
CA ALA A 177 8.47 5.08 0.38
C ALA A 177 8.10 6.33 -0.42
N LEU A 178 8.39 7.53 0.11
CA LEU A 178 8.13 8.80 -0.54
C LEU A 178 8.97 8.99 -1.82
N ASP A 179 10.23 8.57 -1.80
CA ASP A 179 11.16 8.70 -2.94
C ASP A 179 10.67 7.97 -4.21
N VAL A 180 9.81 6.96 -4.05
CA VAL A 180 9.23 6.18 -5.17
C VAL A 180 7.75 6.46 -5.41
N ALA A 181 7.14 7.39 -4.64
CA ALA A 181 5.70 7.67 -4.66
C ALA A 181 5.17 8.03 -6.05
N ASP A 182 5.81 8.99 -6.72
CA ASP A 182 5.35 9.45 -8.04
C ASP A 182 5.49 8.37 -9.11
N THR A 183 6.53 7.54 -9.04
CA THR A 183 6.69 6.36 -9.92
C THR A 183 5.52 5.40 -9.74
N CYS A 184 5.10 5.17 -8.49
CA CYS A 184 3.95 4.32 -8.16
C CYS A 184 2.64 4.91 -8.70
N ILE A 185 2.37 6.19 -8.40
CA ILE A 185 1.15 6.89 -8.81
C ILE A 185 1.01 6.89 -10.34
N ASN A 186 2.09 7.21 -11.06
CA ASN A 186 2.10 7.30 -12.52
C ASN A 186 2.05 5.94 -13.23
N SER A 187 2.19 4.85 -12.49
CA SER A 187 2.07 3.48 -13.00
C SER A 187 0.62 3.01 -13.12
N PHE A 188 -0.32 3.69 -12.45
CA PHE A 188 -1.74 3.33 -12.44
C PHE A 188 -2.60 4.30 -13.25
N ILE A 189 -3.77 3.80 -13.66
CA ILE A 189 -4.78 4.62 -14.33
C ILE A 189 -5.31 5.63 -13.32
N GLU A 190 -5.24 6.91 -13.68
CA GLU A 190 -5.70 8.02 -12.86
C GLU A 190 -7.15 7.79 -12.39
N ALA A 191 -7.37 8.02 -11.09
CA ALA A 191 -8.63 7.82 -10.40
C ALA A 191 -9.23 6.41 -10.47
N GLY A 192 -8.40 5.39 -10.77
CA GLY A 192 -8.69 3.99 -10.47
C GLY A 192 -8.38 3.65 -9.01
N THR A 193 -8.80 2.46 -8.56
CA THR A 193 -8.60 2.00 -7.17
C THR A 193 -7.13 2.03 -6.76
N ASN A 194 -6.24 1.45 -7.57
CA ASN A 194 -4.80 1.39 -7.26
C ASN A 194 -4.15 2.77 -7.24
N TRP A 195 -4.68 3.74 -8.00
CA TRP A 195 -4.18 5.11 -7.99
C TRP A 195 -4.51 5.83 -6.67
N TYR A 196 -5.72 5.65 -6.13
CA TYR A 196 -6.06 6.16 -4.80
C TYR A 196 -5.28 5.45 -3.69
N VAL A 197 -5.01 4.15 -3.82
CA VAL A 197 -4.15 3.41 -2.90
C VAL A 197 -2.70 3.93 -2.95
N ALA A 198 -2.17 4.21 -4.14
CA ALA A 198 -0.84 4.81 -4.26
C ALA A 198 -0.79 6.21 -3.63
N LEU A 199 -1.79 7.06 -3.85
CA LEU A 199 -1.87 8.39 -3.23
C LEU A 199 -1.98 8.33 -1.71
N ASP A 200 -2.72 7.37 -1.19
CA ASP A 200 -2.90 7.13 0.24
C ASP A 200 -1.56 6.84 0.94
N VAL A 201 -0.81 5.86 0.43
CA VAL A 201 0.51 5.52 0.99
C VAL A 201 1.51 6.66 0.79
N SER A 202 1.41 7.39 -0.33
CA SER A 202 2.25 8.57 -0.60
C SER A 202 1.98 9.71 0.39
N PHE A 203 0.70 9.98 0.67
CA PHE A 203 0.28 10.96 1.69
C PHE A 203 0.83 10.59 3.06
N VAL A 204 0.62 9.34 3.49
CA VAL A 204 1.10 8.83 4.79
C VAL A 204 2.62 8.98 4.91
N SER A 205 3.35 8.68 3.84
CA SER A 205 4.81 8.78 3.80
C SER A 205 5.26 10.23 3.93
N ALA A 206 4.66 11.15 3.16
CA ALA A 206 4.97 12.58 3.20
C ALA A 206 4.71 13.21 4.58
N ILE A 207 3.53 12.96 5.16
CA ILE A 207 3.16 13.56 6.45
C ILE A 207 4.03 13.06 7.61
N ASN A 208 4.43 11.78 7.59
CA ASN A 208 5.34 11.22 8.60
C ASN A 208 6.79 11.71 8.42
N CYS A 209 7.20 12.08 7.20
CA CYS A 209 8.48 12.75 6.95
C CYS A 209 8.49 14.23 7.37
N GLY A 210 7.35 14.80 7.78
CA GLY A 210 7.22 16.23 8.03
C GLY A 210 7.16 17.07 6.74
N GLU A 211 6.98 16.44 5.58
CA GLU A 211 6.87 17.10 4.28
C GLU A 211 5.41 17.52 4.04
N TYR A 212 4.90 18.44 4.86
CA TYR A 212 3.48 18.79 4.87
C TYR A 212 2.99 19.43 3.57
N ASP A 213 3.84 20.19 2.87
CA ASP A 213 3.53 20.71 1.53
C ASP A 213 3.29 19.57 0.53
N ILE A 214 4.16 18.55 0.52
CA ILE A 214 4.01 17.39 -0.37
C ILE A 214 2.77 16.57 0.00
N ALA A 215 2.52 16.37 1.29
CA ALA A 215 1.31 15.71 1.76
C ALA A 215 0.04 16.47 1.33
N LEU A 216 0.07 17.80 1.36
CA LEU A 216 -1.01 18.66 0.90
C LEU A 216 -1.26 18.51 -0.61
N ASP A 217 -0.20 18.39 -1.42
CA ASP A 217 -0.32 18.15 -2.85
C ASP A 217 -1.01 16.80 -3.15
N TYR A 218 -0.61 15.73 -2.46
CA TYR A 218 -1.28 14.42 -2.60
C TYR A 218 -2.73 14.46 -2.12
N TYR A 219 -3.02 15.19 -1.03
CA TYR A 219 -4.38 15.43 -0.57
C TYR A 219 -5.24 16.06 -1.65
N TRP A 220 -4.80 17.19 -2.21
CA TRP A 220 -5.56 17.88 -3.24
C TRP A 220 -5.68 17.07 -4.52
N LYS A 221 -4.64 16.33 -4.91
CA LYS A 221 -4.69 15.42 -6.06
C LYS A 221 -5.79 14.37 -5.91
N ALA A 222 -6.00 13.84 -4.69
CA ALA A 222 -7.06 12.89 -4.41
C ALA A 222 -8.46 13.56 -4.35
N VAL A 223 -8.65 14.56 -3.48
CA VAL A 223 -9.99 15.05 -3.14
C VAL A 223 -10.59 15.99 -4.19
N SER A 224 -9.74 16.64 -5.02
CA SER A 224 -10.22 17.51 -6.09
C SER A 224 -10.68 16.74 -7.34
N HIS A 225 -10.32 15.47 -7.46
CA HIS A 225 -10.67 14.67 -8.62
C HIS A 225 -12.16 14.30 -8.62
N LYS A 226 -12.86 14.50 -9.75
CA LYS A 226 -14.32 14.26 -9.90
C LYS A 226 -14.81 12.87 -9.46
N ARG A 227 -13.96 11.84 -9.59
CA ARG A 227 -14.28 10.45 -9.19
C ARG A 227 -14.07 10.17 -7.70
N PHE A 228 -13.60 11.15 -6.92
CA PHE A 228 -13.44 11.00 -5.47
C PHE A 228 -14.80 10.74 -4.80
N ALA A 229 -15.85 11.42 -5.26
CA ALA A 229 -17.21 11.21 -4.78
C ALA A 229 -17.75 9.78 -5.03
N LEU A 230 -17.16 9.05 -5.99
CA LEU A 230 -17.52 7.67 -6.32
C LEU A 230 -16.71 6.64 -5.53
N GLN A 231 -15.73 7.07 -4.73
CA GLN A 231 -14.95 6.15 -3.92
C GLN A 231 -15.78 5.56 -2.78
N PRO A 232 -15.45 4.34 -2.33
CA PRO A 232 -16.05 3.76 -1.14
C PRO A 232 -16.04 4.71 0.06
N GLU A 233 -17.04 4.59 0.93
CA GLU A 233 -17.18 5.45 2.11
C GLU A 233 -15.93 5.45 2.99
N HIS A 234 -15.37 4.28 3.31
CA HIS A 234 -14.14 4.17 4.11
C HIS A 234 -12.97 4.95 3.50
N THR A 235 -12.82 4.93 2.16
CA THR A 235 -11.80 5.70 1.48
C THR A 235 -12.04 7.20 1.69
N ARG A 236 -13.27 7.68 1.47
CA ARG A 236 -13.61 9.09 1.65
C ARG A 236 -13.43 9.56 3.10
N GLU A 237 -13.85 8.76 4.07
CA GLU A 237 -13.65 9.03 5.51
C GLU A 237 -12.17 9.17 5.85
N ARG A 238 -11.31 8.27 5.34
CA ARG A 238 -9.87 8.33 5.56
C ARG A 238 -9.25 9.63 5.04
N TRP A 239 -9.66 10.09 3.86
CA TRP A 239 -9.20 11.40 3.34
C TRP A 239 -9.75 12.58 4.17
N VAL A 240 -10.92 12.48 4.80
CA VAL A 240 -11.37 13.49 5.78
C VAL A 240 -10.42 13.56 6.98
N VAL A 241 -9.97 12.40 7.49
CA VAL A 241 -8.96 12.32 8.57
C VAL A 241 -7.64 12.95 8.11
N TYR A 242 -7.22 12.73 6.87
CA TYR A 242 -6.01 13.34 6.31
C TYR A 242 -6.10 14.87 6.27
N GLY A 243 -7.24 15.41 5.84
CA GLY A 243 -7.52 16.83 5.94
C GLY A 243 -7.45 17.33 7.39
N ALA A 244 -8.00 16.59 8.35
CA ALA A 244 -7.93 16.94 9.77
C ALA A 244 -6.49 17.05 10.27
N TYR A 245 -5.62 16.10 9.89
CA TYR A 245 -4.21 16.11 10.30
C TYR A 245 -3.39 17.21 9.63
N LEU A 246 -3.72 17.60 8.39
CA LEU A 246 -3.13 18.81 7.77
C LEU A 246 -3.55 20.07 8.54
N ASN A 247 -4.83 20.24 8.90
CA ASN A 247 -5.23 21.40 9.74
C ASN A 247 -4.56 21.34 11.13
N LEU A 248 -4.46 20.15 11.71
CA LEU A 248 -3.79 19.97 12.99
C LEU A 248 -2.32 20.37 12.90
N ALA A 249 -1.62 19.97 11.85
CA ALA A 249 -0.23 20.35 11.65
C ALA A 249 -0.04 21.87 11.45
N GLU A 250 -0.97 22.57 10.76
CA GLU A 250 -0.96 24.04 10.68
C GLU A 250 -1.12 24.66 12.08
N ARG A 251 -2.12 24.21 12.85
CA ARG A 251 -2.40 24.73 14.21
C ARG A 251 -1.29 24.45 15.22
N LEU A 252 -0.54 23.36 15.03
CA LEU A 252 0.65 23.03 15.81
C LEU A 252 1.91 23.80 15.34
N GLY A 253 1.79 24.66 14.33
CA GLY A 253 2.91 25.42 13.78
C GLY A 253 3.95 24.59 13.03
N LEU A 254 3.58 23.39 12.57
CA LEU A 254 4.47 22.48 11.83
C LEU A 254 4.63 22.89 10.37
N PHE A 255 3.62 23.55 9.80
CA PHE A 255 3.68 24.22 8.51
C PHE A 255 2.62 25.31 8.44
N ARG A 256 2.55 26.04 7.32
CA ARG A 256 1.49 27.01 7.05
C ARG A 256 0.98 26.86 5.63
N PHE A 257 -0.32 26.97 5.43
CA PHE A 257 -0.89 27.14 4.10
C PHE A 257 -0.39 28.46 3.52
N LYS A 258 0.04 28.46 2.25
CA LYS A 258 0.55 29.66 1.58
C LYS A 258 -0.60 30.55 1.11
N GLU A 259 -1.73 29.93 0.76
CA GLU A 259 -2.94 30.61 0.29
C GLU A 259 -4.20 30.03 0.95
N GLU A 260 -5.26 30.84 1.08
CA GLU A 260 -6.56 30.37 1.60
C GLU A 260 -7.17 29.28 0.69
N SER A 261 -6.91 29.34 -0.62
CA SER A 261 -7.31 28.33 -1.61
C SER A 261 -6.73 26.93 -1.31
N GLN A 262 -5.59 26.87 -0.64
CA GLN A 262 -4.90 25.63 -0.29
C GLN A 262 -5.44 25.00 0.98
N ARG A 263 -6.21 25.75 1.78
CA ARG A 263 -6.84 25.20 2.98
C ARG A 263 -7.81 24.11 2.57
N THR A 264 -7.59 22.93 3.14
CA THR A 264 -8.42 21.75 2.88
C THR A 264 -9.91 22.09 3.06
N THR A 265 -10.81 21.39 2.37
CA THR A 265 -12.26 21.57 2.56
C THR A 265 -12.78 21.06 3.92
N PHE A 266 -11.87 20.75 4.85
CA PHE A 266 -12.13 20.27 6.18
C PHE A 266 -12.94 21.29 6.98
N ARG A 267 -14.04 20.83 7.57
CA ARG A 267 -14.85 21.62 8.50
C ARG A 267 -14.64 21.07 9.90
N LEU A 268 -13.84 21.78 10.71
CA LEU A 268 -13.53 21.35 12.08
C LEU A 268 -14.78 21.09 12.91
N SER A 269 -15.80 21.95 12.82
CA SER A 269 -17.07 21.76 13.54
C SER A 269 -17.79 20.47 13.13
N THR A 270 -17.84 20.14 11.83
CA THR A 270 -18.43 18.89 11.34
C THR A 270 -17.62 17.68 11.79
N PHE A 271 -16.29 17.76 11.73
CA PHE A 271 -15.40 16.68 12.15
C PHE A 271 -15.50 16.41 13.65
N MET A 272 -15.44 17.45 14.48
CA MET A 272 -15.56 17.32 15.94
C MET A 272 -16.90 16.74 16.38
N ASN A 273 -17.97 17.00 15.62
CA ASN A 273 -19.31 16.44 15.84
C ASN A 273 -19.49 15.03 15.24
N SER A 274 -18.56 14.57 14.40
CA SER A 274 -18.60 13.21 13.89
C SER A 274 -18.27 12.23 15.02
N VAL A 275 -19.19 11.32 15.30
CA VAL A 275 -18.97 10.24 16.25
C VAL A 275 -18.33 9.08 15.48
N PRO A 276 -17.13 8.61 15.85
CA PRO A 276 -16.55 7.47 15.18
C PRO A 276 -17.49 6.26 15.32
N VAL A 277 -17.84 5.62 14.21
CA VAL A 277 -18.62 4.38 14.27
C VAL A 277 -17.66 3.28 14.71
N PHE A 278 -17.75 2.90 15.99
CA PHE A 278 -16.85 1.93 16.59
C PHE A 278 -17.15 0.52 16.10
N SER A 279 -16.53 0.14 14.97
CA SER A 279 -16.41 -1.26 14.56
C SER A 279 -15.01 -1.79 14.88
N LYS A 280 -14.91 -3.11 15.06
CA LYS A 280 -13.62 -3.80 15.23
C LYS A 280 -12.73 -3.66 13.98
N GLU A 281 -13.34 -3.38 12.84
CA GLU A 281 -12.68 -3.24 11.52
C GLU A 281 -12.12 -1.83 11.31
N LYS A 282 -12.60 -0.81 12.03
CA LYS A 282 -12.13 0.59 11.93
C LYS A 282 -11.26 1.02 13.12
N LYS A 283 -10.60 0.08 13.80
CA LYS A 283 -9.87 0.38 15.06
C LYS A 283 -8.85 1.51 14.89
N ILE A 284 -8.07 1.46 13.82
CA ILE A 284 -6.95 2.37 13.60
C ILE A 284 -7.43 3.75 13.18
N GLU A 285 -8.41 3.84 12.28
CA GLU A 285 -9.06 5.10 11.92
C GLU A 285 -9.70 5.80 13.12
N ASN A 286 -10.39 5.03 13.99
CA ASN A 286 -10.97 5.55 15.21
C ASN A 286 -9.92 6.18 16.13
N ILE A 287 -8.74 5.58 16.26
CA ILE A 287 -7.63 6.14 17.05
C ILE A 287 -7.18 7.48 16.47
N LEU A 288 -6.98 7.56 15.15
CA LEU A 288 -6.54 8.78 14.49
C LEU A 288 -7.54 9.93 14.70
N ILE A 289 -8.84 9.65 14.60
CA ILE A 289 -9.92 10.62 14.88
C ILE A 289 -9.89 11.05 16.35
N LEU A 290 -9.80 10.08 17.27
CA LEU A 290 -9.80 10.37 18.71
C LEU A 290 -8.60 11.22 19.13
N ILE A 291 -7.41 10.91 18.62
CA ILE A 291 -6.18 11.67 18.87
C ILE A 291 -6.30 13.08 18.31
N SER A 292 -6.73 13.24 17.06
CA SER A 292 -6.88 14.57 16.45
C SER A 292 -7.93 15.43 17.17
N HIS A 293 -9.08 14.87 17.56
CA HIS A 293 -10.08 15.58 18.36
C HIS A 293 -9.49 16.07 19.69
N THR A 294 -8.75 15.21 20.38
CA THR A 294 -8.13 15.54 21.66
C THR A 294 -7.11 16.66 21.49
N ALA A 295 -6.28 16.57 20.44
CA ALA A 295 -5.30 17.60 20.13
C ALA A 295 -5.96 18.95 19.83
N PHE A 296 -7.01 19.00 19.00
CA PHE A 296 -7.75 20.24 18.74
C PHE A 296 -8.32 20.85 20.03
N LEU A 297 -8.94 20.05 20.90
CA LEU A 297 -9.49 20.54 22.18
C LEU A 297 -8.41 21.14 23.09
N ILE A 298 -7.21 20.54 23.12
CA ILE A 298 -6.07 21.08 23.88
C ILE A 298 -5.62 22.41 23.29
N ILE A 299 -5.47 22.50 21.97
CA ILE A 299 -5.05 23.74 21.30
C ILE A 299 -6.10 24.85 21.51
N ASP A 300 -7.39 24.50 21.55
CA ASP A 300 -8.50 25.42 21.80
C ASP A 300 -8.71 25.79 23.28
N ASN A 301 -7.82 25.38 24.19
CA ASN A 301 -7.97 25.56 25.65
C ASN A 301 -9.28 24.97 26.23
N ALA A 302 -9.92 24.05 25.50
CA ALA A 302 -11.16 23.39 25.90
C ALA A 302 -10.89 22.20 26.84
N TYR A 303 -10.19 22.46 27.96
CA TYR A 303 -9.61 21.44 28.82
C TYR A 303 -10.62 20.45 29.42
N ASP A 304 -11.80 20.91 29.86
CA ASP A 304 -12.86 20.02 30.36
C ASP A 304 -13.32 19.00 29.29
N SER A 305 -13.43 19.47 28.04
CA SER A 305 -13.79 18.62 26.91
C SER A 305 -12.65 17.69 26.52
N ALA A 306 -11.40 18.17 26.58
CA ALA A 306 -10.21 17.36 26.35
C ALA A 306 -10.10 16.22 27.38
N GLU A 307 -10.34 16.50 28.66
CA GLU A 307 -10.32 15.50 29.73
C GLU A 307 -11.37 14.40 29.49
N ARG A 308 -12.61 14.78 29.17
CA ARG A 308 -13.67 13.80 28.81
C ARG A 308 -13.26 12.92 27.63
N ARG A 309 -12.62 13.51 26.62
CA ARG A 309 -12.15 12.78 25.43
C ARG A 309 -11.00 11.83 25.75
N LEU A 310 -10.07 12.24 26.61
CA LEU A 310 -8.96 11.42 27.09
C LEU A 310 -9.44 10.21 27.91
N GLU A 311 -10.45 10.39 28.76
CA GLU A 311 -11.03 9.27 29.51
C GLU A 311 -11.66 8.24 28.57
N TYR A 312 -12.38 8.71 27.55
CA TYR A 312 -12.91 7.84 26.50
C TYR A 312 -11.80 7.07 25.76
N LEU A 313 -10.72 7.76 25.36
CA LEU A 313 -9.54 7.16 24.73
C LEU A 313 -8.90 6.08 25.61
N ARG A 314 -8.82 6.30 26.92
CA ARG A 314 -8.28 5.33 27.88
C ARG A 314 -9.09 4.03 27.89
N VAL A 315 -10.42 4.14 27.95
CA VAL A 315 -11.33 2.98 27.89
C VAL A 315 -11.20 2.26 26.55
N TYR A 316 -11.13 3.01 25.44
CA TYR A 316 -10.97 2.44 24.10
C TYR A 316 -9.68 1.62 23.97
N THR A 317 -8.56 2.19 24.43
CA THR A 317 -7.23 1.56 24.39
C THR A 317 -7.20 0.22 25.10
N THR A 318 -7.73 0.17 26.32
CA THR A 318 -7.75 -1.06 27.13
C THR A 318 -8.64 -2.16 26.54
N ARG A 319 -9.65 -1.78 25.74
CA ARG A 319 -10.58 -2.72 25.10
C ARG A 319 -10.08 -3.24 23.76
N TYR A 320 -9.42 -2.41 22.96
CA TYR A 320 -9.16 -2.72 21.54
C TYR A 320 -7.69 -2.78 21.11
N LEU A 321 -6.74 -2.30 21.93
CA LEU A 321 -5.32 -2.13 21.56
C LEU A 321 -4.39 -2.89 22.51
N ARG A 322 -4.57 -4.21 22.63
CA ARG A 322 -3.79 -5.05 23.56
C ARG A 322 -2.56 -5.66 22.89
N GLU A 323 -2.61 -5.77 21.58
CA GLU A 323 -1.63 -6.42 20.73
C GLU A 323 -0.28 -5.67 20.75
N LYS A 324 0.83 -6.39 20.50
CA LYS A 324 2.19 -5.84 20.59
C LYS A 324 2.41 -4.69 19.60
N GLU A 325 1.82 -4.79 18.41
CA GLU A 325 1.90 -3.78 17.34
C GLU A 325 1.37 -2.39 17.76
N TYR A 326 0.44 -2.31 18.73
CA TYR A 326 -0.08 -1.04 19.25
C TYR A 326 0.72 -0.50 20.43
N MET A 327 1.88 -1.08 20.76
CA MET A 327 2.70 -0.65 21.90
C MET A 327 3.00 0.85 21.84
N ARG A 328 3.42 1.36 20.68
CA ARG A 328 3.75 2.77 20.47
C ARG A 328 2.54 3.69 20.66
N THR A 329 1.39 3.35 20.09
CA THR A 329 0.12 4.06 20.33
C THR A 329 -0.21 4.08 21.82
N ARG A 330 -0.07 2.96 22.53
CA ARG A 330 -0.30 2.91 23.98
C ARG A 330 0.64 3.81 24.77
N LEU A 331 1.91 3.90 24.38
CA LEU A 331 2.87 4.82 25.02
C LEU A 331 2.41 6.27 24.86
N PHE A 332 2.05 6.67 23.64
CA PHE A 332 1.55 8.02 23.37
C PHE A 332 0.26 8.32 24.14
N LEU A 333 -0.70 7.39 24.14
CA LEU A 333 -1.96 7.57 24.87
C LEU A 333 -1.75 7.68 26.38
N ARG A 334 -0.76 6.97 26.95
CA ARG A 334 -0.36 7.13 28.35
C ARG A 334 0.24 8.51 28.65
N LEU A 335 1.02 9.08 27.72
CA LEU A 335 1.55 10.44 27.87
C LEU A 335 0.41 11.46 27.94
N ILE A 336 -0.47 11.46 26.94
CA ILE A 336 -1.55 12.46 26.88
C ILE A 336 -2.60 12.28 27.99
N ALA A 337 -2.79 11.06 28.50
CA ALA A 337 -3.66 10.80 29.65
C ALA A 337 -3.17 11.44 30.97
N SER A 338 -1.90 11.87 31.03
CA SER A 338 -1.38 12.59 32.19
C SER A 338 -1.74 14.08 32.19
N PHE A 339 -2.18 14.64 31.06
CA PHE A 339 -2.38 16.09 30.90
C PHE A 339 -3.40 16.65 31.90
N PRO A 340 -4.61 16.07 32.06
CA PRO A 340 -5.59 16.59 33.00
C PRO A 340 -5.12 16.49 34.45
N ARG A 341 -4.42 15.40 34.79
CA ARG A 341 -3.90 15.16 36.16
C ARG A 341 -2.86 16.18 36.60
N LEU A 342 -2.17 16.76 35.62
CA LEU A 342 -1.15 17.78 35.82
C LEU A 342 -1.68 19.16 35.41
N SER A 343 -3.01 19.32 35.39
CA SER A 343 -3.70 20.59 35.12
C SER A 343 -3.27 21.27 33.82
N PHE A 344 -2.90 20.48 32.81
CA PHE A 344 -2.38 20.96 31.53
C PHE A 344 -1.12 21.86 31.65
N ASP A 345 -0.39 21.80 32.78
CA ASP A 345 0.87 22.52 32.95
C ASP A 345 2.00 21.82 32.18
N ALA A 346 2.52 22.49 31.15
CA ALA A 346 3.48 21.92 30.24
C ALA A 346 4.78 21.47 30.94
N LYS A 347 5.27 22.23 31.92
CA LYS A 347 6.52 21.93 32.64
C LYS A 347 6.35 20.72 33.54
N ALA A 348 5.23 20.64 34.26
CA ALA A 348 4.87 19.51 35.10
C ALA A 348 4.68 18.25 34.25
N ILE A 349 3.99 18.35 33.11
CA ILE A 349 3.81 17.23 32.17
C ILE A 349 5.15 16.74 31.63
N ALA A 350 6.01 17.64 31.17
CA ALA A 350 7.33 17.30 30.63
C ALA A 350 8.21 16.61 31.69
N SER A 351 8.26 17.17 32.90
CA SER A 351 9.05 16.62 34.01
C SER A 351 8.56 15.25 34.45
N ALA A 352 7.24 15.09 34.67
CA ALA A 352 6.65 13.83 35.14
C ALA A 352 6.79 12.70 34.11
N ASN A 353 6.84 13.02 32.82
CA ASN A 353 6.80 12.04 31.75
C ASN A 353 8.13 11.88 30.98
N ALA A 354 9.22 12.51 31.41
CA ALA A 354 10.50 12.47 30.69
C ALA A 354 10.96 11.05 30.30
N LYS A 355 10.83 10.08 31.21
CA LYS A 355 11.16 8.66 30.95
C LYS A 355 10.24 8.03 29.90
N LEU A 356 8.94 8.32 29.95
CA LEU A 356 7.96 7.76 29.04
C LEU A 356 8.07 8.39 27.63
N ALA A 357 8.38 9.68 27.56
CA ALA A 357 8.66 10.39 26.31
C ALA A 357 9.92 9.84 25.63
N LYS A 358 11.00 9.58 26.40
CA LYS A 358 12.20 8.93 25.87
C LYS A 358 11.92 7.52 25.33
N LEU A 359 11.14 6.72 26.07
CA LEU A 359 10.73 5.39 25.60
C LEU A 359 9.89 5.46 24.31
N LEU A 360 9.03 6.48 24.18
CA LEU A 360 8.30 6.72 22.95
C LEU A 360 9.27 7.02 21.80
N GLU A 361 10.26 7.89 21.97
CA GLU A 361 11.26 8.17 20.93
C GLU A 361 12.06 6.93 20.53
N GLU A 362 12.52 6.13 21.51
CA GLU A 362 13.27 4.89 21.28
C GLU A 362 12.42 3.83 20.54
N SER A 363 11.10 3.82 20.74
CA SER A 363 10.19 2.91 20.03
C SER A 363 9.97 3.25 18.55
N SER A 364 10.61 4.29 18.01
CA SER A 364 10.52 4.65 16.59
C SER A 364 11.16 3.63 15.65
N ALA A 365 11.99 2.73 16.18
CA ALA A 365 12.56 1.60 15.45
C ALA A 365 11.61 0.40 15.34
N GLU A 366 10.53 0.37 16.13
CA GLU A 366 9.55 -0.72 16.07
C GLU A 366 8.64 -0.56 14.84
N PRO A 367 8.31 -1.65 14.13
CA PRO A 367 7.40 -1.57 13.00
C PRO A 367 6.01 -1.04 13.37
N MET A 368 5.33 -0.42 12.40
CA MET A 368 3.92 -0.07 12.50
C MET A 368 3.04 -1.32 12.43
N PRO A 369 1.77 -1.25 12.89
CA PRO A 369 0.75 -2.20 12.48
C PRO A 369 0.59 -2.25 10.96
N SER A 370 -0.14 -3.26 10.47
CA SER A 370 -0.43 -3.41 9.04
C SER A 370 -1.19 -2.23 8.41
N GLU A 371 -1.84 -1.40 9.22
CA GLU A 371 -2.46 -0.14 8.79
C GLU A 371 -1.86 1.04 9.55
N THR A 372 -1.85 2.20 8.90
CA THR A 372 -1.26 3.43 9.44
C THR A 372 -2.03 3.94 10.65
N ASN A 373 -1.42 3.86 11.83
CA ASN A 373 -1.96 4.35 13.11
C ASN A 373 -1.36 5.69 13.57
N GLU A 374 -0.43 6.24 12.82
CA GLU A 374 0.33 7.45 13.15
C GLU A 374 0.53 8.28 11.87
N LEU A 375 -0.05 9.50 11.84
CA LEU A 375 0.06 10.43 10.70
C LEU A 375 1.04 11.55 11.01
N ILE A 376 0.96 12.15 12.20
CA ILE A 376 2.05 12.97 12.74
C ILE A 376 2.78 12.08 13.74
N PRO A 377 4.12 11.95 13.66
CA PRO A 377 4.88 11.17 14.61
C PRO A 377 4.54 11.58 16.05
N TYR A 378 4.22 10.63 16.92
CA TYR A 378 3.68 10.88 18.25
C TYR A 378 4.61 11.70 19.16
N GLU A 379 5.92 11.53 19.02
CA GLU A 379 6.95 12.36 19.65
C GLU A 379 6.89 13.81 19.16
N VAL A 380 6.62 14.03 17.87
CA VAL A 380 6.44 15.36 17.28
C VAL A 380 5.14 15.97 17.81
N LEU A 381 4.04 15.21 17.75
CA LEU A 381 2.74 15.65 18.23
C LEU A 381 2.78 16.01 19.73
N TYR A 382 3.38 15.15 20.57
CA TYR A 382 3.55 15.41 22.00
C TYR A 382 4.35 16.69 22.26
N LYS A 383 5.50 16.85 21.60
CA LYS A 383 6.35 18.05 21.75
C LYS A 383 5.62 19.33 21.34
N GLN A 384 4.86 19.31 20.24
CA GLN A 384 4.12 20.49 19.82
C GLN A 384 2.94 20.80 20.74
N LEU A 385 2.23 19.78 21.25
CA LEU A 385 1.17 20.01 22.24
C LEU A 385 1.72 20.67 23.51
N LEU A 386 2.90 20.26 23.99
CA LEU A 386 3.54 20.92 25.13
C LEU A 386 3.89 22.39 24.83
N ARG A 387 4.43 22.67 23.64
CA ARG A 387 4.74 24.06 23.25
C ARG A 387 3.49 24.94 23.19
N VAL A 388 2.38 24.42 22.68
CA VAL A 388 1.10 25.13 22.68
C VAL A 388 0.64 25.41 24.10
N LEU A 389 0.73 24.44 25.01
CA LEU A 389 0.42 24.66 26.43
C LEU A 389 1.32 25.71 27.08
N GLU A 390 2.62 25.73 26.76
CA GLU A 390 3.55 26.77 27.25
C GLU A 390 3.16 28.16 26.75
N GLN A 391 2.77 28.29 25.48
CA GLN A 391 2.32 29.55 24.89
C GLN A 391 1.03 30.04 25.52
N ASN A 392 0.03 29.16 25.65
CA ASN A 392 -1.25 29.49 26.28
C ASN A 392 -1.08 29.91 27.75
N SER A 393 -0.07 29.38 28.45
CA SER A 393 0.24 29.75 29.84
C SER A 393 0.95 31.10 29.98
N GLN A 394 1.47 31.67 28.89
CA GLN A 394 2.13 32.98 28.87
C GLN A 394 1.19 34.12 28.45
N GLU A 395 0.08 33.79 27.79
CA GLU A 395 -0.96 34.74 27.36
C GLU A 395 -2.00 35.06 28.45
N VAL A 396 -1.98 34.32 29.56
CA VAL A 396 -2.79 34.52 30.77
C VAL A 396 -1.93 35.14 31.86
#